data_AF-A0A917M956-F1
#
_entry.id   AF-A0A917M956-F1
#
_cell.length_a   1.000
_cell.length_b   1.000
_cell.length_c   1.000
_cell.angle_alpha   90.00
_cell.angle_beta   90.00
_cell.angle_gamma   90.00
#
_symmetry.space_group_name_H-M   'P 1'
#
loop_
_entity.id
_entity.type
_entity.pdbx_description
1 polymer ?
#
loop_
_entity_poly.entity_id
_entity_poly.type
_entity_poly.pdbx_seq_one_letter_code
_entity_poly.pdbx_strand_id
1 'polypeptide(L)'
;MTTSIVSVPATKPETPTTRAARRPRRSRQSGEEAARFFLGKANASSGRPELGDEATDENQALIKAFQQTGVIYVIHTYRVEAEVQEGLPTLVKRPLLKQQAQ
;
A
#
# COMPACT_ATOMS: atom_id res chain seq x y z
N MET A 1 66.23 -12.03 9.88
CA MET A 1 66.25 -11.85 8.41
C MET A 1 64.87 -12.23 7.89
N THR A 2 64.15 -11.53 7.03
CA THR A 2 64.09 -10.14 6.55
C THR A 2 62.65 -10.03 6.03
N THR A 3 61.97 -8.96 6.38
CA THR A 3 60.61 -8.58 5.97
C THR A 3 60.47 -8.43 4.47
N SER A 4 59.33 -8.81 3.89
CA SER A 4 58.80 -8.19 2.65
C SER A 4 57.28 -8.34 2.57
N ILE A 5 56.59 -7.23 2.85
CA ILE A 5 55.18 -6.98 2.57
C ILE A 5 55.12 -6.41 1.16
N VAL A 6 54.34 -7.01 0.26
CA VAL A 6 54.02 -6.41 -1.04
C VAL A 6 52.66 -5.72 -0.94
N SER A 7 52.70 -4.39 -1.05
CA SER A 7 51.56 -3.50 -1.19
C SER A 7 51.26 -3.32 -2.67
N VAL A 8 50.00 -3.47 -3.10
CA VAL A 8 49.56 -3.15 -4.47
C VAL A 8 48.44 -2.12 -4.37
N PRO A 9 48.52 -0.99 -5.10
CA PRO A 9 47.69 0.19 -4.85
C PRO A 9 46.26 0.06 -5.39
N ALA A 10 45.38 0.82 -4.74
CA ALA A 10 44.00 1.03 -5.11
C ALA A 10 43.85 1.60 -6.52
N THR A 11 42.92 1.03 -7.29
CA THR A 11 42.31 1.68 -8.46
C THR A 11 40.82 1.80 -8.23
N LYS A 12 40.39 3.01 -7.85
CA LYS A 12 38.99 3.44 -7.99
C LYS A 12 38.72 3.63 -9.48
N PRO A 13 37.67 3.02 -10.05
CA PRO A 13 36.99 3.64 -11.18
C PRO A 13 35.98 4.65 -10.63
N GLU A 14 36.40 5.91 -10.61
CA GLU A 14 35.48 7.05 -10.55
C GLU A 14 34.93 7.26 -11.97
N THR A 15 33.62 7.03 -12.16
CA THR A 15 32.87 7.68 -13.25
C THR A 15 31.53 8.19 -12.71
N PRO A 16 31.13 9.43 -13.08
CA PRO A 16 30.06 10.15 -12.43
C PRO A 16 28.73 9.77 -13.07
N THR A 17 27.95 8.89 -12.44
CA THR A 17 26.54 8.75 -12.78
C THR A 17 25.72 9.58 -11.80
N THR A 18 25.40 10.78 -12.28
CA THR A 18 24.18 11.53 -12.04
C THR A 18 23.42 11.09 -10.81
N ARG A 19 23.56 11.89 -9.74
CA ARG A 19 22.74 11.83 -8.52
C ARG A 19 21.29 12.01 -8.95
N ALA A 20 20.65 10.92 -9.38
CA ALA A 20 19.24 10.87 -9.72
C ALA A 20 18.54 11.37 -8.46
N ALA A 21 17.97 12.58 -8.56
CA ALA A 21 17.15 13.15 -7.52
C ALA A 21 16.17 12.06 -7.12
N ARG A 22 16.38 11.48 -5.93
CA ARG A 22 15.44 10.55 -5.33
C ARG A 22 14.18 11.37 -5.13
N ARG A 23 13.32 11.34 -6.14
CA ARG A 23 12.00 11.94 -6.11
C ARG A 23 11.39 11.38 -4.83
N PRO A 24 11.09 12.22 -3.83
CA PRO A 24 10.53 11.71 -2.59
C PRO A 24 9.31 10.89 -3.00
N ARG A 25 9.36 9.59 -2.72
CA ARG A 25 8.22 8.69 -2.88
C ARG A 25 7.15 9.40 -2.09
N ARG A 26 6.19 10.01 -2.80
CA ARG A 26 5.08 10.72 -2.18
C ARG A 26 4.40 9.64 -1.36
N SER A 27 4.74 9.60 -0.07
CA SER A 27 3.96 8.93 0.94
C SER A 27 2.58 9.47 0.65
N ARG A 28 1.72 8.62 0.07
CA ARG A 28 0.30 8.87 0.13
C ARG A 28 0.07 8.91 1.62
N GLN A 29 0.06 10.11 2.19
CA GLN A 29 -0.63 10.36 3.43
C GLN A 29 -2.07 10.00 3.09
N SER A 30 -2.34 8.71 3.22
CA SER A 30 -3.62 8.08 3.40
C SER A 30 -4.16 8.68 4.68
N GLY A 31 -4.66 9.92 4.61
CA GLY A 31 -5.58 10.41 5.61
C GLY A 31 -6.66 9.35 5.67
N GLU A 32 -6.70 8.62 6.80
CA GLU A 32 -7.45 7.38 7.06
C GLU A 32 -8.50 7.07 6.00
N GLU A 33 -8.05 6.51 4.89
CA GLU A 33 -8.96 5.98 3.89
C GLU A 33 -9.73 4.89 4.60
N ALA A 34 -11.07 4.95 4.61
CA ALA A 34 -11.90 4.00 5.35
C ALA A 34 -11.80 2.61 4.72
N ALA A 35 -10.70 1.92 5.04
CA ALA A 35 -10.46 0.55 4.70
C ALA A 35 -11.32 -0.31 5.64
N ARG A 36 -12.14 -1.17 5.04
CA ARG A 36 -12.93 -2.17 5.74
C ARG A 36 -12.33 -3.53 5.43
N PHE A 37 -12.18 -4.35 6.45
CA PHE A 37 -11.51 -5.64 6.36
C PHE A 37 -12.54 -6.74 6.49
N PHE A 38 -12.57 -7.67 5.54
CA PHE A 38 -13.51 -8.78 5.52
C PHE A 38 -12.76 -10.09 5.38
N LEU A 39 -13.26 -11.13 6.04
CA LEU A 39 -12.78 -12.48 5.79
C LEU A 39 -13.30 -12.97 4.45
N GLY A 40 -12.51 -13.76 3.73
CA GLY A 40 -13.04 -14.50 2.59
C GLY A 40 -13.87 -15.70 3.03
N LYS A 41 -14.93 -16.05 2.32
CA LYS A 41 -15.64 -17.31 2.58
C LYS A 41 -14.85 -18.52 2.06
N ALA A 42 -14.85 -19.61 2.82
CA ALA A 42 -14.12 -20.83 2.49
C ALA A 42 -14.57 -21.51 1.17
N ASN A 43 -15.83 -21.31 0.77
CA ASN A 43 -16.41 -21.89 -0.45
C ASN A 43 -16.59 -20.88 -1.59
N ALA A 44 -15.83 -19.78 -1.58
CA ALA A 44 -15.96 -18.75 -2.61
C ALA A 44 -15.68 -19.34 -4.02
N SER A 45 -16.58 -19.05 -4.96
CA SER A 45 -16.38 -19.44 -6.36
C SER A 45 -15.16 -18.73 -6.96
N SER A 46 -14.40 -19.42 -7.81
CA SER A 46 -13.12 -18.94 -8.36
C SER A 46 -13.21 -17.64 -9.18
N GLY A 47 -14.41 -17.22 -9.58
CA GLY A 47 -14.63 -16.00 -10.37
C GLY A 47 -15.12 -14.80 -9.56
N ARG A 48 -15.62 -14.98 -8.32
CA ARG A 48 -16.20 -13.89 -7.55
C ARG A 48 -15.81 -13.98 -6.07
N PRO A 49 -15.09 -12.97 -5.53
CA PRO A 49 -14.78 -12.95 -4.12
C PRO A 49 -16.07 -12.83 -3.32
N GLU A 50 -16.25 -13.75 -2.37
CA GLU A 50 -17.34 -13.68 -1.40
C GLU A 50 -16.81 -13.17 -0.06
N LEU A 51 -17.37 -12.04 0.36
CA LEU A 51 -17.07 -11.42 1.64
C LEU A 51 -17.85 -12.13 2.75
N GLY A 52 -17.14 -12.52 3.79
CA GLY A 52 -17.68 -13.02 5.05
C GLY A 52 -17.72 -11.92 6.10
N ASP A 53 -17.32 -12.27 7.32
CA ASP A 53 -17.41 -11.37 8.46
C ASP A 53 -16.47 -10.17 8.34
N GLU A 54 -16.95 -9.01 8.78
CA GLU A 54 -16.15 -7.79 8.89
C GLU A 54 -15.33 -7.81 10.17
N ALA A 55 -14.06 -7.39 10.06
CA ALA A 55 -13.17 -7.16 11.18
C ALA A 55 -13.00 -5.66 11.45
N THR A 56 -12.89 -5.32 12.73
CA THR A 56 -12.74 -3.93 13.21
C THR A 56 -11.48 -3.25 12.66
N ASP A 57 -10.40 -4.02 12.54
CA ASP A 57 -9.09 -3.61 12.05
C ASP A 57 -8.41 -4.74 11.26
N GLU A 58 -7.28 -4.40 10.63
CA GLU A 58 -6.51 -5.32 9.78
C GLU A 58 -5.93 -6.49 10.59
N ASN A 59 -5.41 -6.24 11.79
CA ASN A 59 -4.76 -7.27 12.60
C ASN A 59 -5.75 -8.36 13.00
N GLN A 60 -6.96 -7.97 13.43
CA GLN A 60 -8.05 -8.88 13.73
C GLN A 60 -8.47 -9.67 12.48
N ALA A 61 -8.54 -9.02 11.32
CA ALA A 61 -8.85 -9.70 10.07
C ALA A 61 -7.82 -10.79 9.73
N LEU A 62 -6.53 -10.46 9.87
CA LEU A 62 -5.43 -11.39 9.62
C LEU A 62 -5.47 -12.60 10.55
N ILE A 63 -5.67 -12.37 11.86
CA ILE A 63 -5.76 -13.45 12.84
C ILE A 63 -6.94 -14.37 12.52
N LYS A 64 -8.13 -13.80 12.29
CA LYS A 64 -9.33 -14.59 12.01
C LYS A 64 -9.24 -15.33 10.68
N ALA A 65 -8.71 -14.69 9.63
CA ALA A 65 -8.51 -15.34 8.35
C ALA A 65 -7.53 -16.51 8.48
N PHE A 66 -6.40 -16.33 9.17
CA PHE A 66 -5.46 -17.42 9.41
C PHE A 66 -6.12 -18.63 10.10
N GLN A 67 -7.05 -18.39 11.03
CA GLN A 67 -7.75 -19.44 11.75
C GLN A 67 -8.81 -20.17 10.92
N GLN A 68 -9.41 -19.53 9.91
CA GLN A 68 -10.63 -20.03 9.28
C GLN A 68 -10.50 -20.25 7.77
N THR A 69 -9.98 -19.27 7.03
CA THR A 69 -10.19 -19.18 5.56
C THR A 69 -8.91 -18.95 4.77
N GLY A 70 -7.85 -18.45 5.41
CA GLY A 70 -6.58 -18.08 4.80
C GLY A 70 -6.61 -16.85 3.90
N VAL A 71 -7.76 -16.17 3.75
CA VAL A 71 -7.94 -15.06 2.82
C VAL A 71 -8.62 -13.88 3.49
N ILE A 72 -8.06 -12.68 3.30
CA ILE A 72 -8.67 -11.40 3.65
C ILE A 72 -9.00 -10.59 2.40
N TYR A 73 -10.07 -9.80 2.48
CA TYR A 73 -10.43 -8.79 1.50
C TYR A 73 -10.40 -7.42 2.16
N VAL A 74 -9.77 -6.45 1.50
CA VAL A 74 -9.70 -5.05 1.94
C VAL A 74 -10.51 -4.20 0.97
N ILE A 75 -11.48 -3.46 1.50
CA ILE A 75 -12.39 -2.62 0.71
C ILE A 75 -12.11 -1.16 1.02
N HIS A 76 -11.72 -0.43 -0.03
CA HIS A 76 -11.58 1.00 -0.02
C HIS A 76 -12.82 1.65 -0.61
N THR A 77 -13.47 2.51 0.17
CA THR A 77 -14.69 3.19 -0.28
C THR A 77 -14.37 4.61 -0.72
N TYR A 78 -14.88 4.99 -1.89
CA TYR A 78 -14.70 6.33 -2.45
C TYR A 78 -16.05 6.91 -2.83
N ARG A 79 -16.18 8.22 -2.63
CA ARG A 79 -17.26 9.01 -3.20
C ARG A 79 -16.81 9.58 -4.55
N VAL A 80 -17.64 9.39 -5.56
CA VAL A 80 -17.43 10.03 -6.87
C VAL A 80 -18.25 11.31 -6.87
N GLU A 81 -17.60 12.45 -7.13
CA GLU A 81 -18.23 13.76 -7.14
C GLU A 81 -17.97 14.44 -8.49
N ALA A 82 -18.96 15.18 -9.00
CA ALA A 82 -18.78 16.02 -10.18
C ALA A 82 -18.36 17.42 -9.72
N GLU A 83 -17.20 17.87 -10.18
CA GLU A 83 -16.65 19.20 -9.90
C GLU A 83 -16.55 19.96 -11.21
N VAL A 84 -17.14 21.14 -11.29
CA VAL A 84 -17.02 21.99 -12.49
C VAL A 84 -15.75 22.82 -12.35
N GLN A 85 -14.74 22.46 -13.14
CA GLN A 85 -13.50 23.23 -13.26
C GLN A 85 -13.51 23.94 -14.61
N GLU A 86 -13.35 25.27 -14.59
CA GLU A 86 -13.32 26.10 -15.81
C GLU A 86 -14.56 25.92 -16.73
N GLY A 87 -15.74 25.64 -16.14
CA GLY A 87 -16.97 25.41 -16.89
C GLY A 87 -17.13 24.00 -17.47
N LEU A 88 -16.17 23.09 -17.25
CA LEU A 88 -16.22 21.69 -17.67
C LEU A 88 -16.47 20.75 -16.48
N PRO A 89 -17.45 19.83 -16.57
CA PRO A 89 -17.70 18.86 -15.51
C PRO A 89 -16.59 17.80 -15.47
N THR A 90 -15.90 17.70 -14.34
CA THR A 90 -14.84 16.73 -14.07
C THR A 90 -15.28 15.75 -12.98
N LEU A 91 -15.03 14.45 -13.17
CA LEU A 91 -15.28 13.44 -12.16
C LEU A 91 -14.09 13.34 -11.21
N VAL A 92 -14.34 13.54 -9.92
CA VAL A 92 -13.35 13.49 -8.86
C VAL A 92 -13.62 12.28 -7.95
N LYS A 93 -12.57 11.50 -7.70
CA LYS A 93 -12.59 10.37 -6.76
C LYS A 93 -12.12 10.84 -5.39
N ARG A 94 -13.03 10.98 -4.43
CA ARG A 94 -12.73 11.39 -3.04
C ARG A 94 -12.78 10.18 -2.10
N PRO A 95 -11.76 9.93 -1.26
CA PRO A 95 -11.82 8.85 -0.27
C PRO A 95 -12.90 9.17 0.77
N LEU A 96 -13.68 8.16 1.15
CA LEU A 96 -14.52 8.28 2.34
C LEU A 96 -13.63 8.06 3.56
N LEU A 97 -13.60 9.04 4.45
CA LEU A 97 -12.94 8.92 5.74
C LEU A 97 -13.86 8.16 6.69
N LYS A 98 -13.28 7.36 7.58
CA LYS A 98 -14.04 6.59 8.58
C LYS A 98 -14.62 7.63 9.56
N GLN A 99 -15.91 7.92 9.46
CA GLN A 99 -16.56 8.77 10.46
C GLN A 99 -16.51 8.02 11.79
N GLN A 100 -15.66 8.46 12.71
CA GLN A 100 -15.72 8.01 14.10
C GLN A 100 -17.05 8.52 14.66
N ALA A 101 -18.05 7.64 14.73
CA ALA A 101 -19.27 7.93 15.48
C ALA A 101 -18.87 8.10 16.95
N GLN A 102 -19.08 9.29 17.48
CA GLN A 102 -18.91 9.63 18.90
C GLN A 102 -19.94 8.91 19.77
#